data_AF-A0A9W8IA31-F1
#
_entry.id   AF-A0A9W8IA31-F1
#
_cell.length_a   1.000
_cell.length_b   1.000
_cell.length_c   1.000
_cell.angle_alpha   90.00
_cell.angle_beta   90.00
_cell.angle_gamma   90.00
#
_symmetry.space_group_name_H-M   'P 1'
#
loop_
_entity.id
_entity.type
_entity.pdbx_description
1 polymer ?
#
loop_
_entity_poly.entity_id
_entity_poly.type
_entity_poly.pdbx_seq_one_letter_code
_entity_poly.pdbx_strand_id
1 'polypeptide(L)'
;MDDQEWSGSMSYANDIMTSRSQNDVRSSRMPLNASGIMHPAHHSAAVSARTLPNYENNYTGQAPSDKVSRLDQSPQRTPSERTAYNGAGNGVDSGEKPQGMHETVEDVEITSTRRLWTIITWALTWWVPSPFLSWCGRMKRSDVRMAWREKVAICIVIFFIWCVLLFIIIGLGLILCPKEYVWTMEDIAGHNSPDDAYVALRGRVYDISEYVNQKHGTNSYLASKDLMMMYAGQDINVTFPLAVRTACSALISPKTDPKYSMYLTVSDINAMQTFPFTHKVGTLPSSKELSDQSFYVRYVLPTMNLFKKGDVVWDYDWIKSMHKDQGKYWRVINKEVFNMEDYFATIDSPINTDNKWRFLNSHIENIFDDKGAGSTDITNEWERIPWGARERQANYNCMKNLFYVGKVDDRQSVRCLFTNYMLLAFACVLMAIVLVKFLAALQFGNKRRPVPPSKLVICQVPCYTEDEASLVKTIDSLAGLDYEDKRRLIFIICDGNIVGSGNDRPTPRIVLDILGVDPEYDPPG
;
A
#
# COMPACT_ATOMS: atom_id res chain seq x y z
N MET A 1 -21.21 -5.66 42.92
CA MET A 1 -21.21 -4.23 42.51
C MET A 1 -20.22 -4.11 41.37
N ASP A 2 -20.44 -4.80 40.25
CA ASP A 2 -21.60 -4.83 39.31
C ASP A 2 -21.40 -3.71 38.27
N ASP A 3 -21.19 -3.96 36.98
CA ASP A 3 -22.00 -4.68 35.97
C ASP A 3 -23.25 -3.93 35.50
N GLN A 4 -23.49 -4.01 34.18
CA GLN A 4 -24.50 -3.27 33.39
C GLN A 4 -24.16 -1.77 33.19
N GLU A 5 -24.49 -1.13 32.06
CA GLU A 5 -25.37 -1.55 30.94
C GLU A 5 -24.66 -1.62 29.58
N TRP A 6 -25.11 -2.59 28.75
CA TRP A 6 -25.00 -2.58 27.29
C TRP A 6 -26.43 -2.72 26.74
N SER A 7 -27.04 -1.64 26.24
CA SER A 7 -28.25 -1.76 25.40
C SER A 7 -28.51 -0.51 24.55
N GLY A 8 -29.26 -0.69 23.45
CA GLY A 8 -30.04 0.40 22.83
C GLY A 8 -29.37 1.28 21.76
N SER A 9 -29.19 0.78 20.53
CA SER A 9 -29.55 1.49 19.27
C SER A 9 -29.16 0.74 17.98
N MET A 10 -29.59 -0.51 17.81
CA MET A 10 -29.51 -1.20 16.50
C MET A 10 -30.75 -0.89 15.65
N SER A 11 -30.85 0.35 15.15
CA SER A 11 -31.89 0.81 14.21
C SER A 11 -31.39 2.04 13.43
N TYR A 12 -32.13 2.48 12.40
CA TYR A 12 -31.73 3.53 11.43
C TYR A 12 -30.53 3.18 10.53
N ALA A 13 -30.53 1.94 10.01
CA ALA A 13 -29.85 1.60 8.76
C ALA A 13 -30.88 1.20 7.69
N ASN A 14 -31.92 2.04 7.51
CA ASN A 14 -33.01 1.75 6.56
C ASN A 14 -33.77 3.03 6.15
N ASP A 15 -33.03 4.00 5.59
CA ASP A 15 -33.58 5.18 4.93
C ASP A 15 -32.66 5.62 3.79
N ILE A 16 -33.12 6.51 2.90
CA ILE A 16 -32.43 6.90 1.65
C ILE A 16 -32.35 5.76 0.60
N MET A 17 -33.47 5.06 0.33
CA MET A 17 -33.62 4.36 -0.96
C MET A 17 -35.02 4.39 -1.63
N THR A 18 -35.92 5.32 -1.26
CA THR A 18 -37.17 5.57 -2.02
C THR A 18 -37.71 7.01 -1.86
N SER A 19 -37.22 8.00 -2.62
CA SER A 19 -37.87 9.34 -2.67
C SER A 19 -37.47 10.27 -3.84
N ARG A 20 -37.55 9.81 -5.10
CA ARG A 20 -37.70 10.74 -6.25
C ARG A 20 -38.36 10.16 -7.51
N SER A 21 -39.67 9.91 -7.39
CA SER A 21 -40.56 10.03 -8.55
C SER A 21 -40.94 11.51 -8.71
N GLN A 22 -40.74 12.09 -9.89
CA GLN A 22 -41.65 13.10 -10.46
C GLN A 22 -41.34 13.41 -11.94
N ASN A 23 -42.38 13.25 -12.76
CA ASN A 23 -42.74 14.05 -13.94
C ASN A 23 -41.91 13.98 -15.23
N ASP A 24 -42.35 13.08 -16.12
CA ASP A 24 -42.27 13.22 -17.58
C ASP A 24 -43.22 14.34 -18.09
N VAL A 25 -42.73 15.36 -18.83
CA VAL A 25 -43.56 16.20 -19.74
C VAL A 25 -42.80 16.64 -21.01
N ARG A 26 -42.73 15.74 -22.00
CA ARG A 26 -43.21 15.93 -23.39
C ARG A 26 -42.72 17.13 -24.28
N SER A 27 -41.93 16.75 -25.32
CA SER A 27 -41.87 17.33 -26.70
C SER A 27 -41.23 18.74 -26.88
N SER A 28 -40.47 19.06 -27.93
CA SER A 28 -40.43 18.56 -29.33
C SER A 28 -38.97 18.52 -29.87
N ARG A 29 -38.50 17.65 -30.79
CA ARG A 29 -38.84 17.47 -32.24
C ARG A 29 -38.72 18.79 -33.04
N MET A 30 -38.03 18.89 -34.19
CA MET A 30 -37.51 17.89 -35.17
C MET A 30 -36.16 18.39 -35.84
N PRO A 31 -35.55 17.69 -36.84
CA PRO A 31 -34.09 17.72 -37.10
C PRO A 31 -33.67 18.26 -38.49
N LEU A 32 -32.39 18.05 -38.91
CA LEU A 32 -32.03 17.76 -40.31
C LEU A 32 -30.66 17.03 -40.48
N ASN A 33 -30.46 16.47 -41.68
CA ASN A 33 -29.44 15.49 -42.13
C ASN A 33 -27.96 15.94 -42.02
N ALA A 34 -26.91 15.10 -41.99
CA ALA A 34 -26.67 13.67 -42.33
C ALA A 34 -26.35 13.32 -43.81
N SER A 35 -25.06 13.14 -44.12
CA SER A 35 -24.50 12.32 -45.25
C SER A 35 -22.98 12.16 -45.03
N GLY A 36 -22.28 11.10 -45.47
CA GLY A 36 -22.69 9.83 -46.09
C GLY A 36 -21.47 9.10 -46.69
N ILE A 37 -21.63 7.82 -47.11
CA ILE A 37 -20.66 6.96 -47.85
C ILE A 37 -19.54 6.30 -46.98
N MET A 38 -19.07 5.06 -47.19
CA MET A 38 -19.70 3.76 -47.55
C MET A 38 -18.67 2.59 -47.35
N HIS A 39 -19.11 1.39 -46.96
CA HIS A 39 -18.29 0.15 -46.95
C HIS A 39 -18.38 -0.62 -48.28
N PRO A 40 -17.36 -1.42 -48.64
CA PRO A 40 -17.47 -2.90 -48.51
C PRO A 40 -16.12 -3.61 -48.20
N ALA A 41 -15.97 -4.95 -48.20
CA ALA A 41 -16.70 -6.04 -47.53
C ALA A 41 -16.01 -7.41 -47.77
N HIS A 42 -16.30 -8.43 -46.94
CA HIS A 42 -15.90 -9.87 -47.07
C HIS A 42 -14.39 -10.17 -46.90
N HIS A 43 -13.90 -11.39 -46.61
CA HIS A 43 -14.48 -12.76 -46.68
C HIS A 43 -14.15 -13.62 -45.43
N SER A 44 -14.80 -14.80 -45.31
CA SER A 44 -14.58 -15.80 -44.25
C SER A 44 -14.39 -17.22 -44.80
N ALA A 45 -13.45 -17.99 -44.23
CA ALA A 45 -13.29 -19.46 -44.35
C ALA A 45 -12.17 -19.95 -43.41
N ALA A 46 -11.90 -21.25 -43.17
CA ALA A 46 -12.76 -22.37 -42.76
C ALA A 46 -11.87 -23.62 -42.50
N VAL A 47 -12.05 -24.27 -41.34
CA VAL A 47 -11.69 -25.65 -40.92
C VAL A 47 -10.87 -26.56 -41.88
N SER A 48 -9.75 -27.11 -41.39
CA SER A 48 -9.40 -28.54 -41.61
C SER A 48 -8.34 -29.06 -40.61
N ALA A 49 -8.20 -30.39 -40.50
CA ALA A 49 -7.23 -31.07 -39.61
C ALA A 49 -6.68 -32.37 -40.24
N ARG A 50 -5.41 -32.69 -39.96
CA ARG A 50 -4.63 -33.95 -40.23
C ARG A 50 -3.17 -33.70 -39.81
N THR A 51 -2.27 -34.65 -39.52
CA THR A 51 -2.29 -36.00 -38.91
C THR A 51 -0.84 -36.29 -38.45
N LEU A 52 -0.61 -37.21 -37.50
CA LEU A 52 0.73 -37.71 -37.13
C LEU A 52 1.45 -38.44 -38.28
N PRO A 53 2.75 -38.71 -38.14
CA PRO A 53 3.12 -40.11 -37.87
C PRO A 53 4.13 -40.30 -36.73
N ASN A 54 4.08 -41.49 -36.11
CA ASN A 54 5.16 -42.02 -35.25
C ASN A 54 6.18 -42.78 -36.12
N TYR A 55 7.38 -43.02 -35.56
CA TYR A 55 8.21 -44.17 -35.93
C TYR A 55 8.93 -44.73 -34.68
N GLU A 56 9.37 -45.99 -34.74
CA GLU A 56 9.60 -46.83 -33.55
C GLU A 56 11.05 -47.26 -33.29
N ASN A 57 11.33 -47.50 -31.99
CA ASN A 57 12.16 -48.55 -31.35
C ASN A 57 13.53 -48.96 -31.96
N ASN A 58 14.60 -49.00 -31.12
CA ASN A 58 15.03 -50.26 -30.49
C ASN A 58 16.26 -50.18 -29.53
N TYR A 59 16.05 -50.72 -28.31
CA TYR A 59 16.91 -51.56 -27.44
C TYR A 59 18.45 -51.68 -27.50
N THR A 60 19.03 -51.86 -26.29
CA THR A 60 20.33 -52.50 -25.92
C THR A 60 21.66 -51.83 -26.36
N GLY A 61 22.80 -52.04 -25.67
CA GLY A 61 23.06 -52.70 -24.38
C GLY A 61 24.57 -53.04 -24.15
N GLN A 62 24.97 -53.15 -22.88
CA GLN A 62 26.26 -53.69 -22.35
C GLN A 62 27.58 -52.92 -22.60
N ALA A 63 28.55 -53.16 -21.68
CA ALA A 63 29.96 -52.75 -21.72
C ALA A 63 30.86 -53.95 -21.31
N PRO A 64 32.15 -53.96 -21.69
CA PRO A 64 33.27 -54.04 -20.73
C PRO A 64 34.43 -53.08 -21.11
N SER A 65 35.27 -52.50 -20.24
CA SER A 65 36.14 -52.97 -19.13
C SER A 65 37.63 -53.14 -19.55
N ASP A 66 38.54 -52.87 -18.60
CA ASP A 66 39.99 -53.18 -18.53
C ASP A 66 41.01 -52.30 -19.33
N LYS A 67 42.26 -52.02 -18.86
CA LYS A 67 42.90 -52.13 -17.50
C LYS A 67 44.24 -51.34 -17.37
N VAL A 68 44.44 -50.70 -16.20
CA VAL A 68 45.68 -50.62 -15.34
C VAL A 68 46.97 -49.88 -15.77
N SER A 69 47.38 -48.91 -14.94
CA SER A 69 48.69 -48.74 -14.22
C SER A 69 48.56 -47.54 -13.25
N ARG A 70 48.76 -47.58 -11.91
CA ARG A 70 49.95 -47.84 -11.06
C ARG A 70 51.13 -46.90 -11.35
N LEU A 71 51.77 -46.17 -10.41
CA LEU A 71 51.66 -45.90 -8.95
C LEU A 71 52.18 -44.42 -8.73
N ASP A 72 52.38 -43.75 -7.58
CA ASP A 72 52.37 -43.99 -6.11
C ASP A 72 52.21 -42.58 -5.41
N GLN A 73 52.30 -42.25 -4.10
CA GLN A 73 52.45 -42.91 -2.78
C GLN A 73 51.86 -41.97 -1.67
N SER A 74 51.95 -42.33 -0.37
CA SER A 74 51.56 -41.51 0.81
C SER A 74 52.79 -41.00 1.62
N PRO A 75 52.64 -40.13 2.66
CA PRO A 75 52.61 -40.69 4.03
C PRO A 75 51.84 -39.90 5.14
N GLN A 76 51.18 -40.68 6.02
CA GLN A 76 51.04 -40.58 7.50
C GLN A 76 51.02 -39.23 8.27
N ARG A 77 50.09 -39.12 9.25
CA ARG A 77 50.42 -39.24 10.70
C ARG A 77 49.19 -39.27 11.66
N THR A 78 49.33 -40.04 12.74
CA THR A 78 48.51 -40.14 13.98
C THR A 78 49.44 -40.74 15.08
N PRO A 79 48.99 -41.04 16.32
CA PRO A 79 48.31 -40.21 17.33
C PRO A 79 49.03 -40.21 18.72
N SER A 80 48.66 -39.30 19.62
CA SER A 80 48.77 -39.48 21.08
C SER A 80 47.76 -38.54 21.80
N GLU A 81 47.38 -38.69 23.06
CA GLU A 81 47.77 -39.70 24.06
C GLU A 81 46.61 -39.98 25.05
N ARG A 82 46.56 -41.18 25.64
CA ARG A 82 45.59 -41.55 26.67
C ARG A 82 46.27 -42.42 27.73
N THR A 83 46.77 -41.79 28.79
CA THR A 83 47.59 -42.48 29.80
C THR A 83 46.73 -43.43 30.64
N ALA A 84 47.05 -44.72 30.59
CA ALA A 84 46.57 -45.72 31.52
C ALA A 84 47.77 -46.38 32.20
N TYR A 85 47.80 -46.37 33.53
CA TYR A 85 48.80 -47.09 34.34
C TYR A 85 48.16 -48.35 34.91
N ASN A 86 48.87 -49.48 34.88
CA ASN A 86 48.33 -50.78 35.29
C ASN A 86 49.16 -51.44 36.40
N GLY A 87 48.48 -51.86 37.47
CA GLY A 87 48.77 -53.07 38.24
C GLY A 87 49.87 -53.03 39.31
N ALA A 88 49.46 -53.11 40.59
CA ALA A 88 49.90 -54.14 41.55
C ALA A 88 49.16 -54.03 42.91
N GLY A 89 48.80 -55.17 43.53
CA GLY A 89 48.61 -55.26 44.99
C GLY A 89 47.17 -55.38 45.55
N ASN A 90 46.76 -56.61 45.83
CA ASN A 90 45.86 -57.12 46.89
C ASN A 90 44.73 -56.24 47.49
N GLY A 91 43.50 -56.78 47.48
CA GLY A 91 42.40 -56.36 48.35
C GLY A 91 41.13 -57.20 48.12
N VAL A 92 40.46 -57.65 49.20
CA VAL A 92 39.20 -58.43 49.17
C VAL A 92 38.08 -57.57 49.77
N ASP A 93 36.92 -57.44 49.09
CA ASP A 93 35.60 -57.87 49.60
C ASP A 93 34.51 -57.70 48.51
N SER A 94 33.29 -58.11 48.85
CA SER A 94 32.06 -58.30 48.10
C SER A 94 31.21 -57.03 47.93
N GLY A 95 30.21 -57.08 47.02
CA GLY A 95 29.28 -55.95 46.80
C GLY A 95 28.38 -56.07 45.58
N GLU A 96 27.38 -56.96 45.62
CA GLU A 96 26.39 -57.13 44.55
C GLU A 96 25.37 -55.97 44.51
N LYS A 97 25.05 -55.44 43.32
CA LYS A 97 23.94 -54.48 43.09
C LYS A 97 23.26 -54.72 41.73
N PRO A 98 21.92 -54.56 41.64
CA PRO A 98 21.15 -54.97 40.47
C PRO A 98 21.28 -54.02 39.27
N GLN A 99 21.06 -54.57 38.08
CA GLN A 99 21.04 -53.82 36.83
C GLN A 99 19.78 -52.94 36.75
N GLY A 100 19.97 -51.63 36.52
CA GLY A 100 18.89 -50.74 36.10
C GLY A 100 18.55 -50.96 34.63
N MET A 101 17.26 -50.97 34.31
CA MET A 101 16.76 -51.08 32.94
C MET A 101 17.22 -49.86 32.13
N HIS A 102 18.07 -50.07 31.12
CA HIS A 102 18.49 -49.01 30.20
C HIS A 102 17.33 -48.68 29.25
N GLU A 103 16.61 -47.59 29.53
CA GLU A 103 15.69 -46.98 28.57
C GLU A 103 16.49 -46.50 27.36
N THR A 104 16.30 -47.16 26.21
CA THR A 104 17.00 -46.83 24.97
C THR A 104 16.41 -45.57 24.37
N VAL A 105 16.95 -44.42 24.77
CA VAL A 105 16.68 -43.15 24.11
C VAL A 105 17.12 -43.24 22.66
N GLU A 106 16.16 -43.29 21.73
CA GLU A 106 16.45 -43.19 20.31
C GLU A 106 16.98 -41.78 20.01
N ASP A 107 18.25 -41.67 19.60
CA ASP A 107 18.88 -40.40 19.18
C ASP A 107 18.28 -39.94 17.85
N VAL A 108 17.11 -39.30 17.91
CA VAL A 108 16.41 -38.76 16.74
C VAL A 108 17.27 -37.72 16.03
N GLU A 109 17.56 -37.95 14.74
CA GLU A 109 18.44 -37.08 13.94
C GLU A 109 17.95 -35.63 13.89
N ILE A 110 18.60 -34.76 14.66
CA ILE A 110 18.29 -33.32 14.70
C ILE A 110 18.63 -32.63 13.38
N THR A 111 17.58 -32.38 12.59
CA THR A 111 17.63 -31.73 11.27
C THR A 111 18.30 -30.35 11.28
N SER A 112 18.92 -29.98 10.17
CA SER A 112 19.62 -28.68 10.01
C SER A 112 18.72 -27.47 10.31
N THR A 113 17.46 -27.52 9.89
CA THR A 113 16.44 -26.49 10.18
C THR A 113 16.20 -26.34 11.68
N ARG A 114 16.14 -27.44 12.43
CA ARG A 114 15.98 -27.42 13.89
C ARG A 114 17.21 -26.80 14.57
N ARG A 115 18.43 -27.12 14.10
CA ARG A 115 19.68 -26.51 14.60
C ARG A 115 19.72 -24.99 14.36
N LEU A 116 19.36 -24.54 13.16
CA LEU A 116 19.32 -23.12 12.82
C LEU A 116 18.27 -22.34 13.65
N TRP A 117 17.07 -22.90 13.84
CA TRP A 117 16.05 -22.31 14.70
C TRP A 117 16.50 -22.22 16.16
N THR A 118 17.21 -23.23 16.69
CA THR A 118 17.82 -23.17 18.02
C THR A 118 18.81 -21.99 18.13
N ILE A 119 19.66 -21.75 17.11
CA ILE A 119 20.58 -20.60 17.10
C ILE A 119 19.80 -19.28 17.11
N ILE A 120 18.78 -19.13 16.26
CA ILE A 120 17.96 -17.91 16.17
C ILE A 120 17.23 -17.62 17.47
N THR A 121 16.64 -18.62 18.11
CA THR A 121 15.88 -18.46 19.35
C THR A 121 16.78 -18.10 20.54
N TRP A 122 18.00 -18.64 20.60
CA TRP A 122 19.03 -18.17 21.54
C TRP A 122 19.50 -16.74 21.24
N ALA A 123 19.69 -16.37 19.96
CA ALA A 123 20.06 -15.01 19.57
C ALA A 123 18.98 -13.97 19.90
N LEU A 124 17.69 -14.30 19.78
CA LEU A 124 16.57 -13.40 20.12
C LEU A 124 16.29 -13.32 21.63
N THR A 125 16.64 -14.35 22.39
CA THR A 125 16.41 -14.42 23.86
C THR A 125 17.71 -14.31 24.68
N TRP A 126 18.80 -13.82 24.07
CA TRP A 126 20.13 -13.71 24.67
C TRP A 126 20.17 -12.91 25.98
N TRP A 127 19.35 -11.86 26.04
CA TRP A 127 19.17 -10.95 27.18
C TRP A 127 18.44 -11.60 28.37
N VAL A 128 17.98 -12.85 28.27
CA VAL A 128 17.41 -13.63 29.38
C VAL A 128 18.30 -14.85 29.67
N PRO A 129 19.22 -14.78 30.64
CA PRO A 129 20.10 -15.90 30.98
C PRO A 129 19.35 -17.12 31.52
N SER A 130 19.83 -18.32 31.20
CA SER A 130 19.23 -19.57 31.66
C SER A 130 19.15 -19.76 33.19
N PRO A 131 20.05 -19.20 34.02
CA PRO A 131 19.90 -19.18 35.48
C PRO A 131 18.66 -18.41 35.96
N PHE A 132 18.33 -17.27 35.32
CA PHE A 132 17.17 -16.45 35.65
C PHE A 132 15.86 -17.21 35.43
N LEU A 133 15.76 -17.96 34.33
CA LEU A 133 14.61 -18.83 34.02
C LEU A 133 14.42 -19.96 35.03
N SER A 134 15.50 -20.53 35.57
CA SER A 134 15.44 -21.57 36.61
C SER A 134 15.16 -21.02 38.02
N TRP A 135 15.63 -19.81 38.34
CA TRP A 135 15.48 -19.20 39.66
C TRP A 135 14.16 -18.44 39.81
N CYS A 136 13.91 -17.44 38.95
CA CYS A 136 12.69 -16.63 38.95
C CYS A 136 11.52 -17.40 38.32
N GLY A 137 11.73 -17.97 37.12
CA GLY A 137 10.68 -18.70 36.39
C GLY A 137 10.36 -20.11 36.91
N ARG A 138 11.10 -20.62 37.92
CA ARG A 138 11.01 -21.99 38.47
C ARG A 138 11.15 -23.13 37.44
N MET A 139 11.55 -22.83 36.20
CA MET A 139 11.69 -23.78 35.09
C MET A 139 13.00 -24.58 35.24
N LYS A 140 12.97 -25.64 36.06
CA LYS A 140 14.16 -26.47 36.34
C LYS A 140 14.63 -27.29 35.14
N ARG A 141 13.71 -27.90 34.40
CA ARG A 141 14.04 -28.77 33.26
C ARG A 141 14.55 -27.97 32.04
N SER A 142 15.28 -28.63 31.14
CA SER A 142 15.92 -28.01 29.95
C SER A 142 14.98 -27.86 28.77
N ASP A 143 14.17 -28.89 28.50
CA ASP A 143 13.04 -28.92 27.57
C ASP A 143 12.09 -27.72 27.74
N VAL A 144 11.61 -27.47 28.96
CA VAL A 144 10.68 -26.39 29.29
C VAL A 144 11.31 -25.02 29.05
N ARG A 145 12.59 -24.85 29.40
CA ARG A 145 13.33 -23.59 29.14
C ARG A 145 13.54 -23.35 27.65
N MET A 146 13.80 -24.41 26.86
CA MET A 146 13.91 -24.29 25.41
C MET A 146 12.55 -23.93 24.79
N ALA A 147 11.48 -24.63 25.14
CA ALA A 147 10.13 -24.34 24.68
C ALA A 147 9.69 -22.90 25.01
N TRP A 148 10.03 -22.39 26.20
CA TRP A 148 9.82 -20.99 26.58
C TRP A 148 10.58 -20.03 25.65
N ARG A 149 11.87 -20.26 25.39
CA ARG A 149 12.67 -19.43 24.47
C ARG A 149 12.07 -19.40 23.06
N GLU A 150 11.58 -20.53 22.57
CA GLU A 150 10.93 -20.63 21.26
C GLU A 150 9.64 -19.80 21.18
N LYS A 151 8.79 -19.84 22.22
CA LYS A 151 7.57 -19.01 22.25
C LYS A 151 7.89 -17.52 22.31
N VAL A 152 8.86 -17.11 23.14
CA VAL A 152 9.26 -15.69 23.24
C VAL A 152 9.90 -15.20 21.94
N ALA A 153 10.75 -16.01 21.29
CA ALA A 153 11.31 -15.68 19.99
C ALA A 153 10.23 -15.50 18.91
N ILE A 154 9.20 -16.35 18.89
CA ILE A 154 8.04 -16.19 18.00
C ILE A 154 7.32 -14.85 18.27
N CYS A 155 7.08 -14.49 19.54
CA CYS A 155 6.48 -13.21 19.89
C CYS A 155 7.33 -12.01 19.45
N ILE A 156 8.66 -12.08 19.59
CA ILE A 156 9.59 -11.03 19.14
C ILE A 156 9.56 -10.89 17.61
N VAL A 157 9.57 -12.00 16.86
CA VAL A 157 9.47 -11.99 15.39
C VAL A 157 8.13 -11.41 14.93
N ILE A 158 7.02 -11.80 15.56
CA ILE A 158 5.69 -11.24 15.27
C ILE A 158 5.67 -9.73 15.53
N PHE A 159 6.19 -9.28 16.68
CA PHE A 159 6.27 -7.86 17.02
C PHE A 159 7.10 -7.07 15.99
N PHE A 160 8.27 -7.57 15.61
CA PHE A 160 9.12 -6.91 14.61
C PHE A 160 8.44 -6.83 13.23
N ILE A 161 7.76 -7.89 12.79
CA ILE A 161 6.97 -7.88 11.55
C ILE A 161 5.83 -6.84 11.62
N TRP A 162 5.14 -6.71 12.76
CA TRP A 162 4.14 -5.66 12.96
C TRP A 162 4.74 -4.25 12.93
N CYS A 163 5.90 -4.02 13.53
CA CYS A 163 6.60 -2.73 13.45
C CYS A 163 6.99 -2.37 12.01
N VAL A 164 7.52 -3.33 11.24
CA VAL A 164 7.86 -3.15 9.81
C VAL A 164 6.61 -2.88 8.98
N LEU A 165 5.51 -3.59 9.23
CA LEU A 165 4.23 -3.37 8.55
C LEU A 165 3.63 -1.99 8.84
N LEU A 166 3.66 -1.53 10.10
CA LEU A 166 3.22 -0.18 10.47
C LEU A 166 4.12 0.90 9.86
N PHE A 167 5.43 0.68 9.79
CA PHE A 167 6.36 1.58 9.09
C PHE A 167 6.08 1.65 7.59
N ILE A 168 5.76 0.52 6.94
CA ILE A 168 5.41 0.47 5.51
C ILE A 168 4.07 1.15 5.22
N ILE A 169 3.08 1.05 6.12
CA ILE A 169 1.78 1.73 5.96
C ILE A 169 1.89 3.24 6.19
N ILE A 170 2.50 3.66 7.31
CA ILE A 170 2.46 5.06 7.78
C ILE A 170 3.76 5.80 7.47
N GLY A 171 4.90 5.22 7.86
CA GLY A 171 6.22 5.86 7.74
C GLY A 171 6.64 6.09 6.29
N LEU A 172 6.49 5.08 5.43
CA LEU A 172 6.85 5.18 4.01
C LEU A 172 6.03 6.25 3.28
N GLY A 173 4.74 6.38 3.60
CA GLY A 173 3.88 7.45 3.07
C GLY A 173 4.42 8.84 3.42
N LEU A 174 4.74 9.09 4.70
CA LEU A 174 5.28 10.36 5.18
C LEU A 174 6.69 10.68 4.66
N ILE A 175 7.47 9.67 4.29
CA ILE A 175 8.83 9.81 3.73
C ILE A 175 8.78 10.08 2.21
N LEU A 176 7.90 9.41 1.46
CA LEU A 176 7.75 9.60 0.02
C LEU A 176 6.94 10.86 -0.34
N CYS A 177 6.00 11.24 0.52
CA CYS A 177 5.12 12.38 0.36
C CYS A 177 5.09 13.20 1.66
N PRO A 178 6.04 14.14 1.87
CA PRO A 178 6.02 15.01 3.04
C PRO A 178 4.77 15.90 3.01
N LYS A 179 4.32 16.36 4.19
CA LYS A 179 3.20 17.31 4.28
C LYS A 179 3.65 18.69 3.79
N GLU A 180 3.19 19.06 2.60
CA GLU A 180 3.39 20.41 2.04
C GLU A 180 2.16 21.29 2.26
N TYR A 181 2.40 22.59 2.48
CA TYR A 181 1.36 23.61 2.62
C TYR A 181 1.10 24.23 1.23
N VAL A 182 0.21 23.60 0.47
CA VAL A 182 -0.11 23.95 -0.92
C VAL A 182 -1.62 23.87 -1.18
N TRP A 183 -2.14 24.79 -2.00
CA TRP A 183 -3.55 24.90 -2.38
C TRP A 183 -3.69 25.12 -3.89
N THR A 184 -4.72 24.55 -4.49
CA THR A 184 -5.19 24.88 -5.85
C THR A 184 -5.99 26.19 -5.85
N MET A 185 -6.30 26.71 -7.03
CA MET A 185 -7.20 27.87 -7.14
C MET A 185 -8.64 27.52 -6.73
N GLU A 186 -9.05 26.28 -6.93
CA GLU A 186 -10.33 25.73 -6.51
C GLU A 186 -10.44 25.61 -4.98
N ASP A 187 -9.37 25.14 -4.32
CA ASP A 187 -9.27 25.13 -2.84
C ASP A 187 -9.42 26.57 -2.31
N ILE A 188 -8.70 27.54 -2.90
CA ILE A 188 -8.72 28.95 -2.50
C ILE A 188 -10.12 29.55 -2.71
N ALA A 189 -10.79 29.27 -3.83
CA ALA A 189 -12.14 29.76 -4.12
C ALA A 189 -13.20 29.32 -3.09
N GLY A 190 -12.96 28.24 -2.33
CA GLY A 190 -13.80 27.83 -1.20
C GLY A 190 -13.64 28.72 0.05
N HIS A 191 -12.45 29.30 0.27
CA HIS A 191 -12.14 30.19 1.38
C HIS A 191 -12.58 31.64 1.06
N ASN A 192 -13.90 31.86 1.00
CA ASN A 192 -14.53 33.12 0.59
C ASN A 192 -15.43 33.77 1.66
N SER A 193 -15.30 33.37 2.93
CA SER A 193 -16.23 33.74 4.01
C SER A 193 -15.63 34.76 5.01
N PRO A 194 -16.44 35.55 5.74
CA PRO A 194 -15.98 36.61 6.65
C PRO A 194 -14.96 36.23 7.72
N ASP A 195 -14.85 34.94 8.06
CA ASP A 195 -13.99 34.38 9.10
C ASP A 195 -13.03 33.30 8.55
N ASP A 196 -13.09 33.04 7.24
CA ASP A 196 -12.21 32.12 6.49
C ASP A 196 -12.13 32.61 5.02
N ALA A 197 -11.21 33.54 4.78
CA ALA A 197 -11.03 34.32 3.55
C ALA A 197 -9.57 34.26 3.07
N TYR A 198 -9.27 33.51 2.01
CA TYR A 198 -7.90 33.41 1.45
C TYR A 198 -7.80 34.14 0.11
N VAL A 199 -6.57 34.54 -0.27
CA VAL A 199 -6.25 35.16 -1.57
C VAL A 199 -4.97 34.60 -2.16
N ALA A 200 -4.92 34.51 -3.49
CA ALA A 200 -3.71 34.20 -4.24
C ALA A 200 -3.01 35.51 -4.70
N LEU A 201 -1.70 35.61 -4.46
CA LEU A 201 -0.88 36.74 -4.90
C LEU A 201 0.53 36.25 -5.26
N ARG A 202 0.88 36.32 -6.56
CA ARG A 202 2.15 35.90 -7.18
C ARG A 202 2.57 34.49 -6.77
N GLY A 203 1.66 33.53 -7.02
CA GLY A 203 1.85 32.10 -6.76
C GLY A 203 1.98 31.72 -5.29
N ARG A 204 1.41 32.52 -4.38
CA ARG A 204 1.39 32.31 -2.93
C ARG A 204 0.00 32.56 -2.36
N VAL A 205 -0.31 31.84 -1.27
CA VAL A 205 -1.61 31.86 -0.61
C VAL A 205 -1.50 32.58 0.73
N TYR A 206 -2.41 33.52 0.95
CA TYR A 206 -2.47 34.37 2.12
C TYR A 206 -3.87 34.36 2.74
N ASP A 207 -3.93 34.29 4.07
CA ASP A 207 -5.16 34.29 4.85
C ASP A 207 -5.45 35.70 5.36
N ILE A 208 -6.48 36.32 4.80
CA ILE A 208 -6.90 37.68 5.14
C ILE A 208 -8.06 37.70 6.14
N SER A 209 -8.45 36.59 6.75
CA SER A 209 -9.64 36.50 7.64
C SER A 209 -9.59 37.48 8.83
N GLU A 210 -8.41 37.72 9.39
CA GLU A 210 -8.20 38.80 10.36
C GLU A 210 -8.08 40.17 9.67
N TYR A 211 -7.36 40.24 8.54
CA TYR A 211 -7.05 41.46 7.81
C TYR A 211 -8.28 42.14 7.16
N VAL A 212 -9.35 41.41 6.83
CA VAL A 212 -10.63 41.98 6.35
C VAL A 212 -11.34 42.84 7.41
N ASN A 213 -10.87 42.82 8.66
CA ASN A 213 -11.33 43.73 9.70
C ASN A 213 -10.45 45.00 9.81
N GLN A 214 -9.26 45.00 9.19
CA GLN A 214 -8.32 46.13 9.16
C GLN A 214 -8.63 47.11 8.02
N LYS A 215 -9.22 48.24 8.39
CA LYS A 215 -9.44 49.38 7.47
C LYS A 215 -8.10 49.93 6.98
N HIS A 216 -7.94 50.00 5.66
CA HIS A 216 -6.80 50.62 4.98
C HIS A 216 -7.26 51.47 3.78
N GLY A 217 -6.36 52.26 3.20
CA GLY A 217 -6.69 53.26 2.17
C GLY A 217 -6.86 54.67 2.75
N THR A 218 -7.75 55.48 2.17
CA THR A 218 -8.01 56.87 2.58
C THR A 218 -9.48 57.10 2.94
N ASN A 219 -9.80 58.22 3.58
CA ASN A 219 -11.19 58.58 3.92
C ASN A 219 -12.14 58.63 2.71
N SER A 220 -11.63 58.81 1.49
CA SER A 220 -12.42 58.79 0.24
C SER A 220 -12.43 57.42 -0.45
N TYR A 221 -11.48 56.55 -0.15
CA TYR A 221 -11.29 55.23 -0.73
C TYR A 221 -10.83 54.27 0.38
N LEU A 222 -11.78 53.89 1.22
CA LEU A 222 -11.54 53.09 2.43
C LEU A 222 -11.93 51.64 2.17
N ALA A 223 -10.99 50.72 2.35
CA ALA A 223 -11.28 49.30 2.35
C ALA A 223 -12.15 48.95 3.57
N SER A 224 -13.45 48.73 3.35
CA SER A 224 -14.36 48.12 4.34
C SER A 224 -14.24 46.60 4.31
N LYS A 225 -14.81 45.91 5.32
CA LYS A 225 -14.86 44.45 5.33
C LYS A 225 -15.56 43.91 4.08
N ASP A 226 -16.73 44.44 3.76
CA ASP A 226 -17.54 44.02 2.60
C ASP A 226 -16.80 44.21 1.28
N LEU A 227 -16.05 45.33 1.16
CA LEU A 227 -15.23 45.60 -0.02
C LEU A 227 -14.02 44.66 -0.12
N MET A 228 -13.38 44.31 1.01
CA MET A 228 -12.28 43.33 1.01
C MET A 228 -12.77 41.89 0.77
N MET A 229 -13.99 41.55 1.18
CA MET A 229 -14.58 40.22 0.91
C MET A 229 -14.76 39.94 -0.60
N MET A 230 -14.87 40.96 -1.44
CA MET A 230 -14.91 40.79 -2.91
C MET A 230 -13.62 40.19 -3.50
N TYR A 231 -12.52 40.23 -2.74
CA TYR A 231 -11.22 39.68 -3.13
C TYR A 231 -10.99 38.27 -2.60
N ALA A 232 -11.81 37.80 -1.63
CA ALA A 232 -11.67 36.49 -1.03
C ALA A 232 -12.00 35.38 -2.04
N GLY A 233 -11.19 34.33 -2.04
CA GLY A 233 -11.26 33.23 -3.01
C GLY A 233 -10.74 33.56 -4.41
N GLN A 234 -9.99 34.66 -4.60
CA GLN A 234 -9.51 35.12 -5.92
C GLN A 234 -7.98 35.22 -6.01
N ASP A 235 -7.45 35.26 -7.23
CA ASP A 235 -6.12 35.83 -7.51
C ASP A 235 -6.23 37.35 -7.64
N ILE A 236 -5.38 38.06 -6.89
CA ILE A 236 -5.39 39.51 -6.77
C ILE A 236 -4.16 40.18 -7.41
N ASN A 237 -3.44 39.51 -8.31
CA ASN A 237 -2.25 40.03 -9.00
C ASN A 237 -2.51 41.36 -9.72
N VAL A 238 -3.66 41.48 -10.39
CA VAL A 238 -4.08 42.70 -11.11
C VAL A 238 -4.27 43.90 -10.19
N THR A 239 -4.52 43.65 -8.90
CA THR A 239 -4.70 44.66 -7.85
C THR A 239 -3.38 45.18 -7.29
N PHE A 240 -2.28 44.45 -7.54
CA PHE A 240 -0.90 44.82 -7.20
C PHE A 240 -0.01 44.82 -8.47
N PRO A 241 -0.28 45.72 -9.43
CA PRO A 241 0.46 45.78 -10.69
C PRO A 241 1.89 46.29 -10.47
N LEU A 242 2.87 45.53 -10.96
CA LEU A 242 4.28 45.93 -10.91
C LEU A 242 4.70 46.66 -12.19
N ALA A 243 5.42 47.76 -12.03
CA ALA A 243 6.17 48.34 -13.15
C ALA A 243 7.31 47.37 -13.53
N VAL A 244 7.50 47.13 -14.83
CA VAL A 244 8.55 46.22 -15.34
C VAL A 244 9.92 46.65 -14.83
N ARG A 245 10.21 47.95 -14.75
CA ARG A 245 11.47 48.47 -14.19
C ARG A 245 11.67 48.16 -12.70
N THR A 246 10.60 48.04 -11.91
CA THR A 246 10.70 47.65 -10.49
C THR A 246 10.94 46.15 -10.34
N ALA A 247 10.27 45.33 -11.14
CA ALA A 247 10.42 43.87 -11.12
C ALA A 247 11.74 43.37 -11.76
N CYS A 248 12.21 44.08 -12.79
CA CYS A 248 13.30 43.68 -13.69
C CYS A 248 14.40 44.76 -13.76
N SER A 249 14.76 45.34 -12.62
CA SER A 249 15.70 46.47 -12.49
C SER A 249 17.12 46.21 -13.02
N ALA A 250 17.50 44.95 -13.18
CA ALA A 250 18.77 44.53 -13.80
C ALA A 250 18.73 44.45 -15.34
N LEU A 251 17.53 44.53 -15.94
CA LEU A 251 17.31 44.48 -17.40
C LEU A 251 16.83 45.84 -17.94
N ILE A 252 15.87 46.49 -17.26
CA ILE A 252 15.35 47.81 -17.64
C ILE A 252 16.21 48.92 -17.03
N SER A 253 16.92 49.65 -17.89
CA SER A 253 17.71 50.80 -17.46
C SER A 253 16.85 52.02 -17.08
N PRO A 254 17.35 52.96 -16.26
CA PRO A 254 16.71 54.26 -16.02
C PRO A 254 16.55 55.13 -17.28
N LYS A 255 17.26 54.82 -18.38
CA LYS A 255 17.10 55.50 -19.67
C LYS A 255 15.93 54.93 -20.47
N THR A 256 15.63 53.65 -20.29
CA THR A 256 14.59 52.90 -21.02
C THR A 256 13.19 53.24 -20.50
N ASP A 257 13.04 53.28 -19.17
CA ASP A 257 11.80 53.71 -18.51
C ASP A 257 12.12 54.70 -17.38
N PRO A 258 12.35 55.99 -17.67
CA PRO A 258 12.71 56.97 -16.65
C PRO A 258 11.60 57.22 -15.62
N LYS A 259 10.33 56.95 -15.97
CA LYS A 259 9.15 57.32 -15.17
C LYS A 259 8.44 56.15 -14.47
N TYR A 260 8.97 54.92 -14.55
CA TYR A 260 8.29 53.71 -14.07
C TYR A 260 6.89 53.53 -14.69
N SER A 261 6.84 53.78 -16.00
CA SER A 261 5.64 53.84 -16.83
C SER A 261 5.35 52.54 -17.59
N MET A 262 6.33 51.63 -17.68
CA MET A 262 6.12 50.32 -18.30
C MET A 262 5.35 49.40 -17.34
N TYR A 263 4.08 49.17 -17.64
CA TYR A 263 3.23 48.12 -17.07
C TYR A 263 2.74 47.25 -18.21
N LEU A 264 2.69 45.92 -18.01
CA LEU A 264 2.20 45.00 -19.03
C LEU A 264 0.69 45.15 -19.25
N THR A 265 0.23 44.79 -20.44
CA THR A 265 -1.19 44.58 -20.73
C THR A 265 -1.62 43.26 -20.11
N VAL A 266 -2.56 43.32 -19.17
CA VAL A 266 -3.17 42.13 -18.54
C VAL A 266 -4.05 41.43 -19.58
N SER A 267 -3.83 40.13 -19.81
CA SER A 267 -4.63 39.35 -20.78
C SER A 267 -6.05 39.06 -20.27
N ASP A 268 -6.24 38.96 -18.96
CA ASP A 268 -7.55 38.82 -18.32
C ASP A 268 -8.23 40.18 -18.08
N ILE A 269 -9.04 40.58 -19.06
CA ILE A 269 -9.84 41.80 -19.02
C ILE A 269 -10.95 41.71 -17.94
N ASN A 270 -11.43 40.52 -17.58
CA ASN A 270 -12.48 40.35 -16.58
C ASN A 270 -11.94 40.61 -15.18
N ALA A 271 -10.76 40.06 -14.84
CA ALA A 271 -10.08 40.34 -13.58
C ALA A 271 -9.84 41.85 -13.36
N MET A 272 -9.58 42.61 -14.42
CA MET A 272 -9.47 44.08 -14.34
C MET A 272 -10.80 44.80 -14.04
N GLN A 273 -11.96 44.20 -14.31
CA GLN A 273 -13.28 44.80 -14.04
C GLN A 273 -13.88 44.34 -12.71
N THR A 274 -13.52 43.17 -12.20
CA THR A 274 -13.98 42.65 -10.90
C THR A 274 -13.55 43.50 -9.71
N PHE A 275 -12.38 44.14 -9.78
CA PHE A 275 -11.74 44.77 -8.62
C PHE A 275 -11.68 46.31 -8.69
N PRO A 276 -12.44 47.05 -7.84
CA PRO A 276 -12.47 48.51 -7.90
C PRO A 276 -11.24 49.22 -7.30
N PHE A 277 -10.32 48.51 -6.63
CA PHE A 277 -9.12 49.09 -6.05
C PHE A 277 -7.85 48.48 -6.65
N THR A 278 -6.94 49.33 -7.12
CA THR A 278 -5.63 48.91 -7.67
C THR A 278 -4.50 49.73 -7.05
N HIS A 279 -3.54 49.04 -6.45
CA HIS A 279 -2.40 49.61 -5.73
C HIS A 279 -1.25 49.99 -6.68
N LYS A 280 -1.58 50.66 -7.78
CA LYS A 280 -0.61 51.13 -8.76
C LYS A 280 0.14 52.35 -8.21
N VAL A 281 1.47 52.30 -8.22
CA VAL A 281 2.32 53.40 -7.75
C VAL A 281 2.04 54.69 -8.54
N GLY A 282 1.93 55.81 -7.83
CA GLY A 282 1.72 57.15 -8.39
C GLY A 282 0.26 57.54 -8.65
N THR A 283 -0.73 56.66 -8.42
CA THR A 283 -2.16 57.01 -8.58
C THR A 283 -2.69 57.94 -7.49
N LEU A 284 -2.09 57.90 -6.29
CA LEU A 284 -2.51 58.67 -5.12
C LEU A 284 -1.33 59.49 -4.56
N PRO A 285 -1.07 60.72 -5.08
CA PRO A 285 0.05 61.56 -4.66
C PRO A 285 0.04 61.99 -3.18
N SER A 286 -1.07 61.81 -2.46
CA SER A 286 -1.21 62.10 -1.03
C SER A 286 -0.79 60.94 -0.12
N SER A 287 -0.61 59.71 -0.64
CA SER A 287 -0.04 58.59 0.11
C SER A 287 1.47 58.57 -0.05
N LYS A 288 2.18 58.42 1.07
CA LYS A 288 3.64 58.28 1.12
C LYS A 288 4.08 56.90 0.61
N GLU A 289 3.23 55.90 0.80
CA GLU A 289 3.41 54.49 0.48
C GLU A 289 3.23 54.26 -1.02
N LEU A 290 2.08 54.68 -1.58
CA LEU A 290 1.79 54.59 -3.02
C LEU A 290 2.60 55.56 -3.88
N SER A 291 3.40 56.46 -3.27
CA SER A 291 4.41 57.27 -3.96
C SER A 291 5.78 56.59 -4.05
N ASP A 292 6.01 55.49 -3.31
CA ASP A 292 7.29 54.77 -3.31
C ASP A 292 7.35 53.75 -4.46
N GLN A 293 8.35 53.86 -5.36
CA GLN A 293 8.56 52.93 -6.47
C GLN A 293 8.92 51.50 -6.01
N SER A 294 9.26 51.32 -4.74
CA SER A 294 9.47 50.03 -4.08
C SER A 294 8.26 49.51 -3.30
N PHE A 295 7.09 50.16 -3.40
CA PHE A 295 5.86 49.90 -2.62
C PHE A 295 5.60 48.41 -2.34
N TYR A 296 5.59 47.58 -3.39
CA TYR A 296 5.31 46.16 -3.27
C TYR A 296 6.35 45.40 -2.41
N VAL A 297 7.64 45.70 -2.56
CA VAL A 297 8.72 45.03 -1.83
C VAL A 297 8.87 45.59 -0.41
N ARG A 298 8.56 46.87 -0.21
CA ARG A 298 8.78 47.59 1.04
C ARG A 298 7.60 47.53 2.01
N TYR A 299 6.37 47.42 1.51
CA TYR A 299 5.14 47.43 2.30
C TYR A 299 4.32 46.15 2.10
N VAL A 300 3.97 45.81 0.85
CA VAL A 300 3.07 44.68 0.57
C VAL A 300 3.69 43.34 0.97
N LEU A 301 4.90 43.01 0.52
CA LEU A 301 5.54 41.74 0.87
C LEU A 301 5.76 41.55 2.38
N PRO A 302 6.29 42.53 3.15
CA PRO A 302 6.40 42.39 4.60
C PRO A 302 5.06 42.18 5.31
N THR A 303 4.01 42.92 4.95
CA THR A 303 2.67 42.75 5.55
C THR A 303 2.05 41.41 5.16
N MET A 304 1.99 41.07 3.87
CA MET A 304 1.38 39.82 3.40
C MET A 304 2.13 38.59 3.93
N ASN A 305 3.46 38.63 4.08
CA ASN A 305 4.22 37.50 4.62
C ASN A 305 3.83 37.11 6.06
N LEU A 306 3.23 38.01 6.86
CA LEU A 306 2.66 37.65 8.18
C LEU A 306 1.45 36.71 8.06
N PHE A 307 0.73 36.81 6.94
CA PHE A 307 -0.50 36.09 6.64
C PHE A 307 -0.28 34.88 5.71
N LYS A 308 0.97 34.52 5.38
CA LYS A 308 1.27 33.47 4.40
C LYS A 308 0.88 32.09 4.93
N LYS A 309 0.01 31.38 4.22
CA LYS A 309 -0.30 29.96 4.44
C LYS A 309 0.65 29.04 3.65
N GLY A 310 0.94 29.38 2.40
CA GLY A 310 1.86 28.60 1.56
C GLY A 310 1.90 29.03 0.10
N ASP A 311 2.09 28.08 -0.81
CA ASP A 311 2.26 28.33 -2.24
C ASP A 311 1.05 27.79 -3.06
N VAL A 312 0.74 28.45 -4.17
CA VAL A 312 -0.29 27.97 -5.12
C VAL A 312 0.27 26.79 -5.91
N VAL A 313 -0.53 25.75 -6.15
CA VAL A 313 -0.18 24.61 -7.02
C VAL A 313 -1.13 24.44 -8.20
N TRP A 314 -0.58 23.94 -9.29
CA TRP A 314 -1.25 23.69 -10.57
C TRP A 314 -1.01 22.25 -11.00
N ASP A 315 -2.05 21.56 -11.47
CA ASP A 315 -1.93 20.20 -12.00
C ASP A 315 -1.06 20.16 -13.29
N TYR A 316 -0.18 19.17 -13.40
CA TYR A 316 0.76 19.09 -14.52
C TYR A 316 0.08 18.84 -15.88
N ASP A 317 -0.95 18.00 -15.92
CA ASP A 317 -1.68 17.71 -17.15
C ASP A 317 -2.57 18.91 -17.56
N TRP A 318 -3.09 19.68 -16.60
CA TRP A 318 -3.70 20.98 -16.88
C TRP A 318 -2.71 21.97 -17.52
N ILE A 319 -1.53 22.21 -16.91
CA ILE A 319 -0.49 23.09 -17.50
C ILE A 319 -0.11 22.61 -18.91
N LYS A 320 0.00 21.28 -19.08
CA LYS A 320 0.32 20.65 -20.36
C LYS A 320 -0.79 20.82 -21.40
N SER A 321 -2.07 20.85 -21.02
CA SER A 321 -3.18 21.16 -21.94
C SER A 321 -3.18 22.65 -22.35
N MET A 322 -2.94 23.57 -21.40
CA MET A 322 -2.78 25.00 -21.68
C MET A 322 -1.65 25.23 -22.68
N HIS A 323 -0.51 24.58 -22.47
CA HIS A 323 0.61 24.62 -23.41
C HIS A 323 0.27 23.99 -24.77
N LYS A 324 -0.05 22.68 -24.81
CA LYS A 324 -0.03 21.89 -26.06
C LYS A 324 -1.31 21.98 -26.87
N ASP A 325 -2.46 22.06 -26.19
CA ASP A 325 -3.77 22.00 -26.85
C ASP A 325 -4.30 23.41 -27.14
N GLN A 326 -3.94 24.40 -26.29
CA GLN A 326 -4.33 25.81 -26.46
C GLN A 326 -3.20 26.73 -26.95
N GLY A 327 -1.97 26.23 -27.06
CA GLY A 327 -0.81 27.02 -27.53
C GLY A 327 -0.34 28.12 -26.57
N LYS A 328 -0.72 28.07 -25.29
CA LYS A 328 -0.51 29.15 -24.31
C LYS A 328 0.90 29.17 -23.72
N TYR A 329 1.30 30.33 -23.23
CA TYR A 329 2.67 30.59 -22.71
C TYR A 329 2.87 30.14 -21.26
N TRP A 330 2.29 28.98 -20.90
CA TRP A 330 2.46 28.31 -19.62
C TRP A 330 3.60 27.29 -19.70
N ARG A 331 4.62 27.39 -18.85
CA ARG A 331 5.76 26.45 -18.80
C ARG A 331 6.22 26.18 -17.37
N VAL A 332 6.93 25.07 -17.18
CA VAL A 332 7.55 24.68 -15.91
C VAL A 332 9.07 24.79 -16.00
N ILE A 333 9.70 25.40 -15.00
CA ILE A 333 11.16 25.41 -14.78
C ILE A 333 11.41 25.04 -13.32
N ASN A 334 12.17 23.96 -13.03
CA ASN A 334 12.49 23.51 -11.68
C ASN A 334 11.25 23.31 -10.77
N LYS A 335 10.18 22.72 -11.31
CA LYS A 335 8.83 22.59 -10.71
C LYS A 335 8.07 23.91 -10.47
N GLU A 336 8.65 25.06 -10.81
CA GLU A 336 7.99 26.35 -10.71
C GLU A 336 7.25 26.67 -12.02
N VAL A 337 6.02 27.17 -11.90
CA VAL A 337 5.12 27.45 -13.02
C VAL A 337 5.17 28.93 -13.36
N PHE A 338 5.39 29.21 -14.64
CA PHE A 338 5.43 30.55 -15.20
C PHE A 338 4.36 30.70 -16.27
N ASN A 339 3.56 31.77 -16.18
CA ASN A 339 2.61 32.19 -17.19
C ASN A 339 3.11 33.50 -17.82
N MET A 340 3.44 33.46 -19.11
CA MET A 340 3.92 34.62 -19.87
C MET A 340 2.87 35.22 -20.82
N GLU A 341 1.58 34.93 -20.66
CA GLU A 341 0.51 35.46 -21.51
C GLU A 341 0.54 37.01 -21.58
N ASP A 342 0.59 37.70 -20.44
CA ASP A 342 0.74 39.17 -20.33
C ASP A 342 1.99 39.70 -21.06
N TYR A 343 3.06 38.90 -21.15
CA TYR A 343 4.29 39.29 -21.84
C TYR A 343 4.09 39.29 -23.36
N PHE A 344 3.68 38.15 -23.91
CA PHE A 344 3.48 38.01 -25.35
C PHE A 344 2.34 38.92 -25.85
N ALA A 345 1.24 39.02 -25.10
CA ALA A 345 0.16 39.97 -25.38
C ALA A 345 0.61 41.45 -25.38
N THR A 346 1.64 41.80 -24.60
CA THR A 346 2.22 43.16 -24.60
C THR A 346 3.18 43.39 -25.78
N ILE A 347 4.10 42.45 -26.06
CA ILE A 347 5.12 42.65 -27.10
C ILE A 347 4.54 42.58 -28.51
N ASP A 348 3.51 41.76 -28.74
CA ASP A 348 2.85 41.57 -30.04
C ASP A 348 1.61 42.46 -30.23
N SER A 349 1.31 43.33 -29.26
CA SER A 349 0.22 44.32 -29.34
C SER A 349 0.44 45.26 -30.54
N PRO A 350 -0.55 45.50 -31.43
CA PRO A 350 -0.40 46.41 -32.57
C PRO A 350 -0.11 47.88 -32.21
N ILE A 351 -0.33 48.26 -30.95
CA ILE A 351 0.00 49.60 -30.42
C ILE A 351 1.48 49.68 -30.02
N ASN A 352 2.13 48.53 -29.79
CA ASN A 352 3.55 48.45 -29.46
C ASN A 352 4.43 48.66 -30.71
N THR A 353 4.90 49.88 -30.88
CA THR A 353 5.82 50.30 -31.96
C THR A 353 7.28 50.39 -31.51
N ASP A 354 7.61 49.89 -30.30
CA ASP A 354 8.92 50.10 -29.67
C ASP A 354 9.48 48.79 -29.07
N ASN A 355 10.71 48.44 -29.46
CA ASN A 355 11.39 47.24 -28.99
C ASN A 355 11.68 47.22 -27.47
N LYS A 356 11.47 48.32 -26.72
CA LYS A 356 11.69 48.37 -25.26
C LYS A 356 10.98 47.27 -24.44
N TRP A 357 9.90 46.68 -24.96
CA TRP A 357 9.17 45.61 -24.28
C TRP A 357 9.78 44.21 -24.49
N ARG A 358 10.68 44.02 -25.48
CA ARG A 358 11.50 42.80 -25.60
C ARG A 358 12.71 42.92 -24.66
N PHE A 359 12.42 42.87 -23.35
CA PHE A 359 13.39 43.06 -22.26
C PHE A 359 13.96 41.75 -21.69
N LEU A 360 13.41 40.60 -22.06
CA LEU A 360 13.97 39.29 -21.75
C LEU A 360 14.99 38.90 -22.82
N ASN A 361 15.89 37.96 -22.51
CA ASN A 361 16.76 37.39 -23.54
C ASN A 361 15.91 36.58 -24.55
N SER A 362 16.15 36.77 -25.85
CA SER A 362 15.47 36.08 -26.96
C SER A 362 15.43 34.54 -26.85
N HIS A 363 16.38 33.90 -26.16
CA HIS A 363 16.33 32.47 -25.89
C HIS A 363 15.14 32.08 -24.98
N ILE A 364 14.63 32.98 -24.16
CA ILE A 364 13.40 32.78 -23.37
C ILE A 364 12.18 32.88 -24.29
N GLU A 365 12.13 33.91 -25.15
CA GLU A 365 11.05 34.07 -26.13
C GLU A 365 10.90 32.78 -26.96
N ASN A 366 12.02 32.23 -27.45
CA ASN A 366 12.05 31.00 -28.26
C ASN A 366 11.70 29.68 -27.53
N ILE A 367 11.75 29.61 -26.19
CA ILE A 367 11.34 28.39 -25.43
C ILE A 367 9.97 28.52 -24.77
N PHE A 368 9.32 29.68 -24.91
CA PHE A 368 7.92 29.91 -24.51
C PHE A 368 6.99 30.04 -25.74
N ASP A 369 7.43 30.60 -26.86
CA ASP A 369 6.69 30.61 -28.16
C ASP A 369 7.12 29.46 -29.09
N ASP A 370 6.98 28.23 -28.61
CA ASP A 370 7.11 27.00 -29.42
C ASP A 370 5.78 26.55 -30.07
N LYS A 371 4.68 27.27 -29.78
CA LYS A 371 3.31 27.05 -30.28
C LYS A 371 2.73 25.67 -29.97
N GLY A 372 3.09 25.09 -28.82
CA GLY A 372 2.61 23.78 -28.34
C GLY A 372 3.57 22.62 -28.64
N ALA A 373 4.70 22.89 -29.31
CA ALA A 373 5.73 21.92 -29.61
C ALA A 373 6.52 21.52 -28.33
N GLY A 374 7.69 20.90 -28.49
CA GLY A 374 8.63 20.66 -27.39
C GLY A 374 8.02 20.00 -26.13
N SER A 375 8.45 20.49 -24.96
CA SER A 375 8.08 19.99 -23.63
C SER A 375 7.42 21.10 -22.79
N THR A 376 6.47 20.73 -21.92
CA THR A 376 5.88 21.67 -20.96
C THR A 376 6.82 21.98 -19.80
N ASP A 377 7.65 21.01 -19.41
CA ASP A 377 8.80 21.23 -18.55
C ASP A 377 10.02 21.53 -19.41
N ILE A 378 10.49 22.77 -19.34
CA ILE A 378 11.61 23.32 -20.11
C ILE A 378 12.86 23.50 -19.23
N THR A 379 12.95 22.78 -18.10
CA THR A 379 14.09 22.89 -17.18
C THR A 379 15.41 22.54 -17.88
N ASN A 380 15.43 21.50 -18.71
CA ASN A 380 16.63 21.08 -19.45
C ASN A 380 17.03 22.13 -20.51
N GLU A 381 16.05 22.72 -21.18
CA GLU A 381 16.20 23.75 -22.20
C GLU A 381 16.74 25.04 -21.57
N TRP A 382 16.18 25.45 -20.42
CA TRP A 382 16.64 26.56 -19.59
C TRP A 382 18.09 26.40 -19.08
N GLU A 383 18.53 25.17 -18.82
CA GLU A 383 19.91 24.84 -18.45
C GLU A 383 20.89 24.81 -19.63
N ARG A 384 20.43 24.49 -20.84
CA ARG A 384 21.26 24.41 -22.05
C ARG A 384 21.57 25.77 -22.69
N ILE A 385 20.81 26.82 -22.37
CA ILE A 385 21.04 28.17 -22.92
C ILE A 385 22.42 28.70 -22.45
N PRO A 386 23.26 29.25 -23.35
CA PRO A 386 24.61 29.73 -23.02
C PRO A 386 24.59 31.09 -22.30
N TRP A 387 24.18 31.10 -21.04
CA TRP A 387 24.06 32.31 -20.22
C TRP A 387 25.39 32.85 -19.67
N GLY A 388 25.51 34.18 -19.58
CA GLY A 388 26.35 34.79 -18.54
C GLY A 388 25.72 34.65 -17.15
N ALA A 389 26.48 34.30 -16.11
CA ALA A 389 25.91 34.00 -14.78
C ALA A 389 25.04 35.13 -14.19
N ARG A 390 25.44 36.40 -14.37
CA ARG A 390 24.66 37.58 -13.94
C ARG A 390 23.38 37.75 -14.77
N GLU A 391 23.43 37.45 -16.06
CA GLU A 391 22.32 37.56 -16.99
C GLU A 391 21.25 36.49 -16.72
N ARG A 392 21.66 35.24 -16.44
CA ARG A 392 20.76 34.16 -16.02
C ARG A 392 19.96 34.57 -14.79
N GLN A 393 20.64 35.10 -13.78
CA GLN A 393 20.01 35.55 -12.54
C GLN A 393 19.09 36.77 -12.77
N ALA A 394 19.49 37.72 -13.61
CA ALA A 394 18.69 38.91 -13.93
C ALA A 394 17.38 38.53 -14.64
N ASN A 395 17.44 37.64 -15.64
CA ASN A 395 16.27 37.12 -16.35
C ASN A 395 15.39 36.27 -15.42
N TYR A 396 15.97 35.33 -14.67
CA TYR A 396 15.23 34.50 -13.73
C TYR A 396 14.51 35.32 -12.65
N ASN A 397 15.19 36.30 -12.05
CA ASN A 397 14.56 37.20 -11.06
C ASN A 397 13.43 38.03 -11.68
N CYS A 398 13.60 38.52 -12.91
CA CYS A 398 12.56 39.23 -13.64
C CYS A 398 11.32 38.36 -13.87
N MET A 399 11.51 37.14 -14.39
CA MET A 399 10.43 36.16 -14.55
C MET A 399 9.76 35.80 -13.22
N LYS A 400 10.56 35.60 -12.16
CA LYS A 400 10.09 35.25 -10.81
C LYS A 400 9.26 36.35 -10.15
N ASN A 401 9.53 37.61 -10.49
CA ASN A 401 8.78 38.77 -9.99
C ASN A 401 7.49 39.03 -10.81
N LEU A 402 7.52 38.86 -12.14
CA LEU A 402 6.37 39.17 -13.01
C LEU A 402 5.44 37.99 -13.28
N PHE A 403 5.97 36.82 -13.63
CA PHE A 403 5.28 35.73 -14.35
C PHE A 403 5.09 34.44 -13.54
N TYR A 404 5.67 34.36 -12.34
CA TYR A 404 5.52 33.20 -11.47
C TYR A 404 4.10 33.11 -10.87
N VAL A 405 3.43 31.99 -11.11
CA VAL A 405 2.02 31.75 -10.74
C VAL A 405 1.83 30.57 -9.78
N GLY A 406 2.86 29.79 -9.48
CA GLY A 406 2.77 28.70 -8.50
C GLY A 406 3.80 27.59 -8.75
N LYS A 407 3.56 26.42 -8.15
CA LYS A 407 4.33 25.19 -8.35
C LYS A 407 3.49 24.14 -9.07
N VAL A 408 4.14 23.09 -9.59
CA VAL A 408 3.45 21.87 -10.03
C VAL A 408 2.92 21.11 -8.80
N ASP A 409 1.71 20.56 -8.88
CA ASP A 409 1.14 19.72 -7.84
C ASP A 409 1.74 18.30 -7.83
N ASP A 410 2.67 18.04 -6.91
CA ASP A 410 3.26 16.71 -6.70
C ASP A 410 2.33 15.73 -5.95
N ARG A 411 1.17 16.16 -5.41
CA ARG A 411 0.31 15.31 -4.56
C ARG A 411 -0.25 14.08 -5.31
N GLN A 412 -0.54 14.23 -6.60
CA GLN A 412 -0.96 13.12 -7.48
C GLN A 412 0.22 12.41 -8.17
N SER A 413 1.47 12.74 -7.83
CA SER A 413 2.63 12.08 -8.42
C SER A 413 2.69 10.59 -8.08
N VAL A 414 3.28 9.79 -8.97
CA VAL A 414 3.52 8.36 -8.75
C VAL A 414 4.28 8.09 -7.44
N ARG A 415 5.09 9.04 -6.95
CA ARG A 415 5.82 8.93 -5.67
C ARG A 415 4.88 9.00 -4.47
N CYS A 416 3.95 9.94 -4.46
CA CYS A 416 2.95 10.08 -3.41
C CYS A 416 1.90 8.94 -3.46
N LEU A 417 1.45 8.56 -4.66
CA LEU A 417 0.48 7.49 -4.84
C LEU A 417 1.06 6.07 -4.66
N PHE A 418 2.39 5.90 -4.68
CA PHE A 418 3.03 4.58 -4.56
C PHE A 418 2.56 3.78 -3.35
N THR A 419 2.53 4.39 -2.16
CA THR A 419 2.10 3.72 -0.93
C THR A 419 0.64 3.27 -1.02
N ASN A 420 -0.24 4.09 -1.61
CA ASN A 420 -1.66 3.75 -1.79
C ASN A 420 -1.83 2.56 -2.75
N TYR A 421 -1.14 2.56 -3.89
CA TYR A 421 -1.17 1.43 -4.84
C TYR A 421 -0.54 0.15 -4.29
N MET A 422 0.53 0.26 -3.50
CA MET A 422 1.15 -0.87 -2.80
C MET A 422 0.20 -1.49 -1.77
N LEU A 423 -0.50 -0.67 -0.98
CA LEU A 423 -1.51 -1.16 -0.02
C LEU A 423 -2.70 -1.81 -0.74
N LEU A 424 -3.17 -1.23 -1.85
CA LEU A 424 -4.18 -1.84 -2.72
C LEU A 424 -3.71 -3.20 -3.27
N ALA A 425 -2.46 -3.31 -3.72
CA ALA A 425 -1.90 -4.57 -4.22
C ALA A 425 -1.88 -5.65 -3.13
N PHE A 426 -1.49 -5.32 -1.88
CA PHE A 426 -1.57 -6.27 -0.76
C PHE A 426 -3.02 -6.65 -0.43
N ALA A 427 -3.97 -5.72 -0.48
CA ALA A 427 -5.39 -6.03 -0.31
C ALA A 427 -5.91 -6.98 -1.40
N CYS A 428 -5.55 -6.75 -2.67
CA CYS A 428 -5.89 -7.64 -3.78
C CYS A 428 -5.29 -9.05 -3.60
N VAL A 429 -4.05 -9.17 -3.14
CA VAL A 429 -3.40 -10.47 -2.86
C VAL A 429 -4.11 -11.19 -1.71
N LEU A 430 -4.48 -10.50 -0.62
CA LEU A 430 -5.24 -11.09 0.48
C LEU A 430 -6.63 -11.57 0.01
N MET A 431 -7.35 -10.75 -0.76
CA MET A 431 -8.65 -11.13 -1.34
C MET A 431 -8.53 -12.32 -2.28
N ALA A 432 -7.47 -12.40 -3.10
CA ALA A 432 -7.20 -13.56 -3.96
C ALA A 432 -6.92 -14.83 -3.15
N ILE A 433 -6.13 -14.75 -2.06
CA ILE A 433 -5.87 -15.89 -1.17
C ILE A 433 -7.16 -16.35 -0.46
N VAL A 434 -8.01 -15.43 -0.02
CA VAL A 434 -9.32 -15.74 0.58
C VAL A 434 -10.25 -16.39 -0.45
N LEU A 435 -10.31 -15.85 -1.68
CA LEU A 435 -11.11 -16.43 -2.77
C LEU A 435 -10.63 -17.84 -3.15
N VAL A 436 -9.32 -18.07 -3.28
CA VAL A 436 -8.76 -19.41 -3.55
C VAL A 436 -9.07 -20.38 -2.41
N LYS A 437 -8.97 -19.96 -1.14
CA LYS A 437 -9.38 -20.78 0.01
C LYS A 437 -10.87 -21.08 0.01
N PHE A 438 -11.72 -20.11 -0.34
CA PHE A 438 -13.16 -20.27 -0.43
C PHE A 438 -13.55 -21.25 -1.56
N LEU A 439 -12.97 -21.10 -2.76
CA LEU A 439 -13.16 -22.03 -3.88
C LEU A 439 -12.62 -23.44 -3.57
N ALA A 440 -11.52 -23.55 -2.81
CA ALA A 440 -11.02 -24.84 -2.31
C ALA A 440 -11.95 -25.46 -1.24
N ALA A 441 -12.58 -24.66 -0.38
CA ALA A 441 -13.58 -25.13 0.58
C ALA A 441 -14.91 -25.52 -0.09
N LEU A 442 -15.25 -24.89 -1.22
CA LEU A 442 -16.35 -25.27 -2.11
C LEU A 442 -16.05 -26.52 -2.96
N GLN A 443 -14.85 -27.10 -2.88
CA GLN A 443 -14.68 -28.48 -3.34
C GLN A 443 -15.45 -29.41 -2.41
N PHE A 444 -16.65 -29.80 -2.84
CA PHE A 444 -17.38 -30.96 -2.33
C PHE A 444 -16.56 -32.22 -2.61
N GLY A 445 -15.50 -32.42 -1.82
CA GLY A 445 -14.57 -33.52 -1.96
C GLY A 445 -15.32 -34.85 -1.84
N ASN A 446 -15.34 -35.60 -2.93
CA ASN A 446 -15.94 -36.94 -2.96
C ASN A 446 -15.38 -37.76 -1.78
N LYS A 447 -16.25 -38.38 -0.97
CA LYS A 447 -15.92 -38.88 0.38
C LYS A 447 -14.62 -39.68 0.37
N ARG A 448 -13.52 -39.05 0.79
CA ARG A 448 -12.26 -39.76 1.06
C ARG A 448 -12.53 -40.68 2.23
N ARG A 449 -12.73 -41.97 1.95
CA ARG A 449 -12.60 -43.01 2.98
C ARG A 449 -11.23 -42.78 3.64
N PRO A 450 -11.12 -42.73 4.97
CA PRO A 450 -9.82 -42.65 5.60
C PRO A 450 -8.99 -43.85 5.13
N VAL A 451 -7.67 -43.67 5.01
CA VAL A 451 -6.77 -44.80 4.69
C VAL A 451 -7.04 -45.89 5.73
N PRO A 452 -7.38 -47.13 5.33
CA PRO A 452 -7.77 -48.18 6.28
C PRO A 452 -6.64 -48.35 7.29
N PRO A 453 -6.92 -48.22 8.60
CA PRO A 453 -5.86 -48.19 9.59
C PRO A 453 -5.15 -49.55 9.63
N SER A 454 -3.84 -49.56 9.40
CA SER A 454 -3.01 -50.77 9.42
C SER A 454 -2.88 -51.43 10.80
N LYS A 455 -3.51 -50.84 11.83
CA LYS A 455 -3.56 -51.33 13.21
C LYS A 455 -4.58 -52.45 13.36
N LEU A 456 -4.36 -53.32 14.34
CA LEU A 456 -5.37 -54.30 14.76
C LEU A 456 -6.51 -53.59 15.49
N VAL A 457 -7.74 -54.06 15.29
CA VAL A 457 -8.96 -53.50 15.87
C VAL A 457 -9.69 -54.60 16.65
N ILE A 458 -9.97 -54.33 17.93
CA ILE A 458 -10.78 -55.21 18.79
C ILE A 458 -12.14 -54.54 19.00
N CYS A 459 -13.19 -55.16 18.49
CA CYS A 459 -14.58 -54.77 18.70
C CYS A 459 -15.09 -55.52 19.94
N GLN A 460 -14.96 -54.91 21.12
CA GLN A 460 -15.51 -55.47 22.36
C GLN A 460 -17.03 -55.27 22.40
N VAL A 461 -17.77 -56.32 22.71
CA VAL A 461 -19.25 -56.34 22.75
C VAL A 461 -19.70 -56.84 24.11
N PRO A 462 -19.93 -55.96 25.09
CA PRO A 462 -20.47 -56.35 26.40
C PRO A 462 -22.00 -56.49 26.28
N CYS A 463 -22.53 -57.67 26.62
CA CYS A 463 -23.93 -58.03 26.47
C CYS A 463 -24.58 -58.25 27.84
N TYR A 464 -25.61 -57.46 28.18
CA TYR A 464 -26.25 -57.47 29.50
C TYR A 464 -27.75 -57.80 29.43
N THR A 465 -28.13 -59.05 29.66
CA THR A 465 -29.51 -59.56 29.54
C THR A 465 -30.25 -59.17 28.23
N GLU A 466 -29.50 -58.95 27.14
CA GLU A 466 -30.03 -58.43 25.86
C GLU A 466 -30.88 -59.45 25.11
N ASP A 467 -31.82 -58.97 24.29
CA ASP A 467 -32.64 -59.81 23.43
C ASP A 467 -31.90 -60.27 22.17
N GLU A 468 -32.34 -61.41 21.62
CA GLU A 468 -31.74 -62.04 20.44
C GLU A 468 -31.72 -61.12 19.21
N ALA A 469 -32.74 -60.29 18.99
CA ALA A 469 -32.78 -59.40 17.83
C ALA A 469 -31.81 -58.22 17.97
N SER A 470 -31.62 -57.69 19.19
CA SER A 470 -30.58 -56.70 19.50
C SER A 470 -29.17 -57.28 19.37
N LEU A 471 -28.96 -58.53 19.83
CA LEU A 471 -27.68 -59.22 19.72
C LEU A 471 -27.31 -59.50 18.26
N VAL A 472 -28.19 -60.13 17.48
CA VAL A 472 -28.00 -60.37 16.02
C VAL A 472 -27.66 -59.06 15.31
N LYS A 473 -28.49 -58.02 15.50
CA LYS A 473 -28.31 -56.71 14.86
C LYS A 473 -26.98 -56.04 15.21
N THR A 474 -26.49 -56.24 16.44
CA THR A 474 -25.20 -55.69 16.89
C THR A 474 -24.03 -56.47 16.29
N ILE A 475 -24.10 -57.80 16.29
CA ILE A 475 -23.08 -58.68 15.71
C ILE A 475 -22.98 -58.48 14.19
N ASP A 476 -24.11 -58.45 13.46
CA ASP A 476 -24.18 -58.18 12.03
C ASP A 476 -23.63 -56.78 11.69
N SER A 477 -23.96 -55.76 12.49
CA SER A 477 -23.43 -54.41 12.30
C SER A 477 -21.91 -54.34 12.48
N LEU A 478 -21.35 -55.14 13.38
CA LEU A 478 -19.90 -55.22 13.61
C LEU A 478 -19.19 -56.08 12.55
N ALA A 479 -19.84 -57.11 12.03
CA ALA A 479 -19.39 -57.92 10.90
C ALA A 479 -19.44 -57.14 9.56
N GLY A 480 -20.41 -56.24 9.40
CA GLY A 480 -20.56 -55.37 8.23
C GLY A 480 -19.60 -54.17 8.14
N LEU A 481 -18.68 -53.98 9.11
CA LEU A 481 -17.70 -52.89 9.08
C LEU A 481 -16.64 -53.06 7.97
N ASP A 482 -16.26 -51.94 7.35
CA ASP A 482 -15.26 -51.80 6.26
C ASP A 482 -13.79 -51.98 6.73
N TYR A 483 -13.54 -52.88 7.68
CA TYR A 483 -12.22 -53.24 8.22
C TYR A 483 -11.74 -54.60 7.65
N GLU A 484 -10.44 -54.77 7.42
CA GLU A 484 -9.88 -56.07 7.03
C GLU A 484 -10.17 -57.15 8.09
N ASP A 485 -10.84 -58.25 7.72
CA ASP A 485 -11.12 -59.38 8.63
C ASP A 485 -9.86 -59.89 9.34
N LYS A 486 -8.75 -59.94 8.62
CA LYS A 486 -7.42 -60.36 9.14
C LYS A 486 -6.86 -59.46 10.24
N ARG A 487 -7.51 -58.31 10.53
CA ARG A 487 -7.14 -57.33 11.57
C ARG A 487 -8.27 -57.03 12.54
N ARG A 488 -9.45 -57.65 12.38
CA ARG A 488 -10.64 -57.45 13.20
C ARG A 488 -10.85 -58.64 14.13
N LEU A 489 -10.88 -58.39 15.44
CA LEU A 489 -11.35 -59.35 16.44
C LEU A 489 -12.65 -58.82 17.05
N ILE A 490 -13.76 -59.55 16.88
CA ILE A 490 -14.98 -59.31 17.67
C ILE A 490 -14.82 -60.12 18.97
N PHE A 491 -14.94 -59.46 20.12
CA PHE A 491 -14.76 -60.06 21.43
C PHE A 491 -16.03 -59.82 22.27
N ILE A 492 -16.90 -60.82 22.30
CA ILE A 492 -18.19 -60.76 22.98
C ILE A 492 -18.01 -61.17 24.45
N ILE A 493 -18.57 -60.39 25.36
CA ILE A 493 -18.48 -60.58 26.82
C ILE A 493 -19.91 -60.61 27.36
N CYS A 494 -20.37 -61.78 27.80
CA CYS A 494 -21.69 -61.91 28.41
C CYS A 494 -21.62 -61.69 29.94
N ASP A 495 -22.75 -61.28 30.51
CA ASP A 495 -22.92 -60.90 31.91
C ASP A 495 -23.01 -62.07 32.90
N GLY A 496 -23.41 -63.25 32.42
CA GLY A 496 -23.42 -64.51 33.18
C GLY A 496 -24.50 -65.46 32.68
N ASN A 497 -24.74 -66.56 33.40
CA ASN A 497 -25.84 -67.48 33.08
C ASN A 497 -27.20 -66.94 33.58
N ILE A 498 -27.56 -65.73 33.12
CA ILE A 498 -28.72 -64.95 33.56
C ILE A 498 -29.73 -64.87 32.41
N VAL A 499 -31.00 -65.14 32.71
CA VAL A 499 -32.11 -65.03 31.74
C VAL A 499 -32.72 -63.63 31.84
N GLY A 500 -32.70 -62.90 30.72
CA GLY A 500 -33.27 -61.55 30.62
C GLY A 500 -34.80 -61.53 30.65
N SER A 501 -35.38 -60.40 31.05
CA SER A 501 -36.84 -60.23 31.12
C SER A 501 -37.46 -60.23 29.71
N GLY A 502 -37.94 -61.38 29.26
CA GLY A 502 -38.51 -61.58 27.92
C GLY A 502 -37.71 -62.53 27.03
N ASN A 503 -36.62 -63.10 27.54
CA ASN A 503 -35.84 -64.13 26.87
C ASN A 503 -36.19 -65.53 27.40
N ASP A 504 -36.24 -66.53 26.52
CA ASP A 504 -36.38 -67.95 26.90
C ASP A 504 -35.02 -68.61 27.26
N ARG A 505 -33.92 -67.90 27.03
CA ARG A 505 -32.53 -68.38 27.12
C ARG A 505 -31.64 -67.38 27.87
N PRO A 506 -30.54 -67.85 28.51
CA PRO A 506 -29.55 -66.96 29.11
C PRO A 506 -28.64 -66.32 28.06
N THR A 507 -28.14 -65.10 28.31
CA THR A 507 -27.37 -64.28 27.35
C THR A 507 -26.23 -65.05 26.63
N PRO A 508 -25.37 -65.83 27.31
CA PRO A 508 -24.28 -66.56 26.66
C PRO A 508 -24.79 -67.61 25.67
N ARG A 509 -25.94 -68.24 25.95
CA ARG A 509 -26.49 -69.27 25.08
C ARG A 509 -27.13 -68.68 23.83
N ILE A 510 -27.84 -67.55 23.98
CA ILE A 510 -28.34 -66.78 22.82
C ILE A 510 -27.18 -66.42 21.88
N VAL A 511 -26.05 -65.93 22.42
CA VAL A 511 -24.86 -65.62 21.62
C VAL A 511 -24.27 -66.86 20.92
N LEU A 512 -24.16 -68.01 21.61
CA LEU A 512 -23.68 -69.26 21.00
C LEU A 512 -24.60 -69.77 19.88
N ASP A 513 -25.91 -69.68 20.08
CA ASP A 513 -26.90 -70.09 19.09
C ASP A 513 -26.90 -69.14 17.86
N ILE A 514 -26.69 -67.83 18.05
CA ILE A 514 -26.46 -66.85 16.96
C ILE A 514 -25.17 -67.16 16.18
N LEU A 515 -24.12 -67.59 16.87
CA LEU A 515 -22.84 -67.98 16.26
C LEU A 515 -22.87 -69.38 15.61
N GLY A 516 -23.99 -70.09 15.67
CA GLY A 516 -24.15 -71.41 15.04
C GLY A 516 -23.35 -72.53 15.72
N VAL A 517 -23.08 -72.41 17.02
CA VAL A 517 -22.44 -73.47 17.81
C VAL A 517 -23.42 -74.63 18.04
N ASP A 518 -22.91 -75.86 18.05
CA ASP A 518 -23.73 -77.07 18.24
C ASP A 518 -24.50 -77.02 19.58
N PRO A 519 -25.83 -77.18 19.60
CA PRO A 519 -26.59 -77.11 20.83
C PRO A 519 -26.28 -78.22 21.85
N GLU A 520 -25.67 -79.33 21.44
CA GLU A 520 -25.21 -80.40 22.34
C GLU A 520 -23.87 -80.07 23.03
N TYR A 521 -23.22 -78.96 22.65
CA TYR A 521 -22.06 -78.41 23.35
C TYR A 521 -22.48 -77.50 24.52
N ASP A 522 -22.24 -77.97 25.75
CA ASP A 522 -22.34 -77.17 26.96
C ASP A 522 -20.95 -76.64 27.35
N PRO A 523 -20.69 -75.33 27.31
CA PRO A 523 -19.38 -74.77 27.62
C PRO A 523 -19.08 -74.85 29.12
N PRO A 524 -17.83 -75.14 29.54
CA PRO A 524 -17.44 -75.04 30.95
C PRO A 524 -17.54 -73.59 31.42
N GLY A 525 -18.36 -73.35 32.45
CA GLY A 525 -18.58 -72.03 33.08
C GLY A 525 -17.57 -71.66 34.16
#